data_AF-A0A929KBN4-F1
#
_entry.id   AF-A0A929KBN4-F1
#
_cell.length_a   1.000
_cell.length_b   1.000
_cell.length_c   1.000
_cell.angle_alpha   90.00
_cell.angle_beta   90.00
_cell.angle_gamma   90.00
#
_symmetry.space_group_name_H-M   'P 1'
#
loop_
_entity.id
_entity.type
_entity.pdbx_description
1 polymer ?
#
loop_
_entity_poly.entity_id
_entity_poly.type
_entity_poly.pdbx_seq_one_letter_code
_entity_poly.pdbx_strand_id
1 'polypeptide(L)'
;KIWKHTDEDKLLQIAKRQMNYTVNRKTDYNAWYYTYPKDVSPIRHDNYHTGGILDGLLEYYEETGDDRYMEVYWKGLDYYRKNLFEQDGTPRWMNDSKYPFDIHGAAQGIITFKKAARYNQGYLEQAEKIADWTIKNLYREKTRDFAYRHGRFMKWNYSLMRWCNAWMARALA
;
A
#
# COMPACT_ATOMS: atom_id res chain seq x y z
N LYS A 1 18.61 0.53 -4.54
CA LYS A 1 19.02 -0.89 -4.58
C LYS A 1 20.08 -1.15 -5.63
N ILE A 2 19.81 -1.19 -6.96
CA ILE A 2 20.86 -1.46 -7.98
C ILE A 2 22.06 -0.51 -7.83
N TRP A 3 21.81 0.80 -7.70
CA TRP A 3 22.86 1.81 -7.46
C TRP A 3 23.82 1.45 -6.31
N LYS A 4 23.34 0.88 -5.19
CA LYS A 4 24.21 0.48 -4.06
C LYS A 4 25.19 -0.64 -4.40
N HIS A 5 24.92 -1.39 -5.46
CA HIS A 5 25.74 -2.52 -5.89
C HIS A 5 26.59 -2.19 -7.11
N THR A 6 26.32 -1.07 -7.79
CA THR A 6 27.02 -0.69 -9.03
C THR A 6 27.72 0.65 -8.95
N ASP A 7 27.43 1.47 -7.93
CA ASP A 7 27.90 2.85 -7.76
C ASP A 7 27.62 3.77 -8.96
N GLU A 8 26.66 3.40 -9.82
CA GLU A 8 26.27 4.21 -10.97
C GLU A 8 25.38 5.38 -10.56
N ASP A 9 25.97 6.57 -10.33
CA ASP A 9 25.26 7.78 -9.90
C ASP A 9 24.03 8.13 -10.76
N LYS A 10 24.06 7.80 -12.05
CA LYS A 10 22.93 8.00 -12.97
C LYS A 10 21.65 7.33 -12.46
N LEU A 11 21.75 6.15 -11.82
CA LEU A 11 20.61 5.43 -11.26
C LEU A 11 20.02 6.17 -10.05
N LEU A 12 20.86 6.75 -9.19
CA LEU A 12 20.40 7.59 -8.08
C LEU A 12 19.70 8.86 -8.59
N GLN A 13 20.25 9.49 -9.64
CA GLN A 13 19.62 10.66 -10.26
C GLN A 13 18.27 10.33 -10.92
N ILE A 14 18.13 9.15 -11.53
CA ILE A 14 16.84 8.67 -12.05
C ILE A 14 15.85 8.49 -10.90
N ALA A 15 16.25 7.80 -9.82
CA ALA A 15 15.39 7.59 -8.65
C ALA A 15 14.91 8.94 -8.08
N LYS A 16 15.83 9.88 -7.85
CA LYS A 16 15.50 11.22 -7.35
C LYS A 16 14.51 11.98 -8.24
N ARG A 17 14.66 11.90 -9.57
CA ARG A 17 13.71 12.51 -10.51
C ARG A 17 12.33 11.87 -10.42
N GLN A 18 12.24 10.55 -10.28
CA GLN A 18 10.97 9.86 -10.10
C GLN A 18 10.31 10.21 -8.76
N MET A 19 11.09 10.28 -7.67
CA MET A 19 10.58 10.72 -6.36
C MET A 19 10.03 12.14 -6.42
N ASN A 20 10.77 13.08 -7.01
CA ASN A 20 10.31 14.45 -7.22
C ASN A 20 9.02 14.49 -8.05
N TYR A 21 8.94 13.72 -9.13
CA TYR A 21 7.74 13.64 -9.96
C TYR A 21 6.52 13.22 -9.14
N THR A 22 6.64 12.13 -8.39
CA THR A 22 5.56 11.56 -7.58
C THR A 22 5.15 12.47 -6.43
N VAL A 23 6.11 13.02 -5.69
CA VAL A 23 5.84 13.91 -4.54
C VAL A 23 5.15 15.21 -4.99
N ASN A 24 5.56 15.77 -6.14
CA ASN A 24 4.97 16.98 -6.68
C ASN A 24 3.53 16.79 -7.21
N ARG A 25 3.01 15.56 -7.24
CA ARG A 25 1.65 15.23 -7.69
C ARG A 25 0.72 14.79 -6.57
N LYS A 26 1.20 14.88 -5.32
CA LYS A 26 0.32 14.72 -4.16
C LYS A 26 -0.73 15.83 -4.13
N THR A 27 -1.89 15.53 -3.56
CA THR A 27 -2.91 16.52 -3.24
C THR A 27 -2.50 17.35 -2.01
N ASP A 28 -3.21 18.44 -1.72
CA ASP A 28 -2.96 19.26 -0.53
C ASP A 28 -3.17 18.49 0.79
N TYR A 29 -3.92 17.39 0.73
CA TYR A 29 -4.15 16.45 1.83
C TYR A 29 -3.27 15.19 1.76
N ASN A 30 -2.17 15.22 1.01
CA ASN A 30 -1.13 14.18 0.93
C ASN A 30 -1.64 12.81 0.44
N ALA A 31 -2.50 12.82 -0.58
CA ALA A 31 -2.93 11.63 -1.31
C ALA A 31 -2.46 11.68 -2.77
N TRP A 32 -2.61 10.58 -3.50
CA TRP A 32 -2.29 10.51 -4.93
C TRP A 32 -3.48 9.98 -5.71
N TYR A 33 -3.76 10.59 -6.86
CA TYR A 33 -4.68 10.00 -7.82
C TYR A 33 -4.06 8.74 -8.43
N TYR A 34 -4.89 7.76 -8.75
CA TYR A 34 -4.49 6.50 -9.38
C TYR A 34 -3.68 6.72 -10.67
N THR A 35 -4.03 7.75 -11.44
CA THR A 35 -3.32 8.14 -12.66
C THR A 35 -2.96 9.61 -12.65
N TYR A 36 -1.93 9.94 -13.44
CA TYR A 36 -1.66 11.30 -13.88
C TYR A 36 -1.62 11.34 -15.42
N PRO A 37 -2.44 12.18 -16.09
CA PRO A 37 -3.40 13.11 -15.50
C PRO A 37 -4.61 12.36 -14.88
N LYS A 38 -5.32 13.01 -13.95
CA LYS A 38 -6.32 12.33 -13.08
C LYS A 38 -7.64 11.98 -13.80
N ASP A 39 -7.92 12.63 -14.92
CA ASP A 39 -9.15 12.53 -15.71
C ASP A 39 -9.18 11.33 -16.66
N VAL A 40 -8.06 10.62 -16.82
CA VAL A 40 -7.98 9.42 -17.68
C VAL A 40 -8.53 8.15 -17.00
N SER A 41 -8.82 8.22 -15.70
CA SER A 41 -9.39 7.12 -14.92
C SER A 41 -10.45 7.63 -13.95
N PRO A 42 -11.57 6.90 -13.76
CA PRO A 42 -12.52 7.22 -12.71
C PRO A 42 -12.01 6.86 -11.30
N ILE A 43 -10.92 6.10 -11.20
CA ILE A 43 -10.31 5.72 -9.92
C ILE A 43 -9.65 6.94 -9.28
N ARG A 44 -10.01 7.22 -8.03
CA ARG A 44 -9.50 8.38 -7.28
C ARG A 44 -8.26 8.00 -6.48
N HIS A 45 -8.40 7.82 -5.17
CA HIS A 45 -7.33 7.40 -4.27
C HIS A 45 -7.58 5.94 -3.89
N ASP A 46 -6.95 5.02 -4.61
CA ASP A 46 -7.10 3.60 -4.33
C ASP A 46 -6.12 3.09 -3.28
N ASN A 47 -6.43 1.92 -2.74
CA ASN A 47 -5.72 1.38 -1.59
C ASN A 47 -4.25 1.07 -1.90
N TYR A 48 -4.01 0.08 -2.75
CA TYR A 48 -2.68 -0.49 -2.84
C TYR A 48 -1.69 0.36 -3.65
N HIS A 49 -2.11 1.24 -4.57
CA HIS A 49 -1.15 2.17 -5.18
C HIS A 49 -0.73 3.28 -4.22
N THR A 50 -1.66 3.75 -3.36
CA THR A 50 -1.30 4.68 -2.29
C THR A 50 -0.25 4.04 -1.36
N GLY A 51 -0.48 2.80 -0.92
CA GLY A 51 0.49 2.04 -0.13
C GLY A 51 1.83 1.83 -0.86
N GLY A 52 1.81 1.51 -2.15
CA GLY A 52 3.01 1.36 -2.97
C GLY A 52 3.84 2.64 -3.10
N ILE A 53 3.20 3.81 -3.21
CA ILE A 53 3.87 5.11 -3.21
C ILE A 53 4.56 5.37 -1.86
N LEU A 54 3.86 5.12 -0.75
CA LEU A 54 4.40 5.29 0.61
C LEU A 54 5.59 4.36 0.84
N ASP A 55 5.48 3.11 0.42
CA ASP A 55 6.55 2.13 0.47
C ASP A 55 7.77 2.59 -0.33
N GLY A 56 7.56 3.18 -1.52
CA GLY A 56 8.64 3.71 -2.35
C GLY A 56 9.34 4.93 -1.71
N LEU A 57 8.58 5.81 -1.06
CA LEU A 57 9.13 6.96 -0.31
C LEU A 57 10.02 6.48 0.84
N LEU A 58 9.53 5.53 1.64
CA LEU A 58 10.29 4.99 2.75
C LEU A 58 11.52 4.21 2.28
N GLU A 59 11.36 3.36 1.26
CA GLU A 59 12.50 2.61 0.70
C GLU A 59 13.55 3.56 0.12
N TYR A 60 13.15 4.67 -0.52
CA TYR A 60 14.13 5.65 -1.00
C TYR A 60 14.97 6.22 0.16
N TYR A 61 14.32 6.59 1.27
CA TYR A 61 15.02 7.05 2.48
C TYR A 61 15.95 5.97 3.05
N GLU A 62 15.46 4.74 3.24
CA GLU A 62 16.25 3.61 3.76
C GLU A 62 17.45 3.26 2.87
N GLU A 63 17.32 3.49 1.57
CA GLU A 63 18.35 3.18 0.60
C GLU A 63 19.37 4.31 0.41
N THR A 64 19.03 5.56 0.73
CA THR A 64 19.89 6.71 0.37
C THR A 64 20.28 7.58 1.57
N GLY A 65 19.57 7.46 2.69
CA GLY A 65 19.66 8.38 3.83
C GLY A 65 19.04 9.76 3.56
N ASP A 66 18.50 10.00 2.37
CA ASP A 66 17.90 11.28 1.99
C ASP A 66 16.47 11.38 2.54
N ASP A 67 16.31 12.16 3.60
CA ASP A 67 15.08 12.29 4.39
C ASP A 67 14.11 13.35 3.86
N ARG A 68 14.44 14.04 2.76
CA ARG A 68 13.68 15.20 2.27
C ARG A 68 12.20 14.93 1.99
N TYR A 69 11.82 13.67 1.82
CA TYR A 69 10.44 13.25 1.53
C TYR A 69 9.71 12.67 2.74
N MET A 70 10.38 12.56 3.91
CA MET A 70 9.81 11.88 5.06
C MET A 70 8.61 12.61 5.66
N GLU A 71 8.57 13.95 5.57
CA GLU A 71 7.36 14.70 5.96
C GLU A 71 6.15 14.31 5.09
N VAL A 72 6.36 14.16 3.78
CA VAL A 72 5.30 13.74 2.84
C VAL A 72 4.88 12.30 3.11
N TYR A 73 5.85 11.42 3.39
CA TYR A 73 5.58 10.04 3.78
C TYR A 73 4.68 9.97 5.03
N TRP A 74 5.03 10.67 6.11
CA TRP A 74 4.25 10.60 7.36
C TRP A 74 2.83 11.15 7.21
N LYS A 75 2.68 12.28 6.50
CA LYS A 75 1.36 12.84 6.21
C LYS A 75 0.53 11.93 5.30
N GLY A 76 1.14 11.33 4.29
CA GLY A 76 0.48 10.39 3.41
C GLY A 76 0.10 9.07 4.09
N LEU A 77 0.94 8.59 5.02
CA LEU A 77 0.65 7.39 5.83
C LEU A 77 -0.55 7.62 6.76
N ASP A 78 -0.67 8.80 7.36
CA ASP A 78 -1.85 9.15 8.15
C ASP A 78 -3.12 9.24 7.28
N TYR A 79 -3.03 9.82 6.08
CA TYR A 79 -4.12 9.77 5.10
C TYR A 79 -4.51 8.33 4.76
N TYR A 80 -3.52 7.48 4.46
CA TYR A 80 -3.72 6.08 4.10
C TYR A 80 -4.46 5.31 5.20
N ARG A 81 -3.99 5.43 6.45
CA ARG A 81 -4.63 4.82 7.62
C ARG A 81 -6.06 5.30 7.84
N LYS A 82 -6.30 6.61 7.76
CA LYS A 82 -7.61 7.21 8.06
C LYS A 82 -8.66 7.02 6.98
N ASN A 83 -8.25 6.91 5.72
CA ASN A 83 -9.18 6.96 4.57
C ASN A 83 -9.27 5.65 3.80
N LEU A 84 -8.26 4.79 3.87
CA LEU A 84 -8.22 3.52 3.11
C LEU A 84 -8.35 2.28 3.99
N PHE A 85 -8.48 2.45 5.30
CA PHE A 85 -8.85 1.39 6.24
C PHE A 85 -9.94 1.86 7.19
N GLU A 86 -10.78 0.91 7.58
CA GLU A 86 -11.68 1.08 8.72
C GLU A 86 -10.94 0.84 10.04
N GLN A 87 -11.56 1.24 11.15
CA GLN A 87 -10.98 1.07 12.49
C GLN A 87 -10.70 -0.40 12.86
N ASP A 88 -11.46 -1.34 12.30
CA ASP A 88 -11.32 -2.78 12.52
C ASP A 88 -10.30 -3.46 11.58
N GLY A 89 -9.58 -2.68 10.76
CA GLY A 89 -8.62 -3.19 9.78
C GLY A 89 -9.23 -3.58 8.43
N THR A 90 -10.55 -3.39 8.22
CA THR A 90 -11.16 -3.62 6.90
C THR A 90 -10.47 -2.74 5.84
N PRO A 91 -9.93 -3.30 4.74
CA PRO A 91 -9.41 -2.49 3.64
C PRO A 91 -10.57 -1.88 2.84
N ARG A 92 -10.51 -0.58 2.55
CA ARG A 92 -11.42 0.07 1.60
C ARG A 92 -10.81 -0.03 0.20
N TRP A 93 -11.64 -0.18 -0.83
CA TRP A 93 -11.20 -0.18 -2.24
C TRP A 93 -10.58 1.18 -2.63
N MET A 94 -11.29 2.26 -2.29
CA MET A 94 -10.87 3.65 -2.47
C MET A 94 -11.28 4.48 -1.26
N ASN A 95 -10.81 5.73 -1.19
CA ASN A 95 -11.15 6.64 -0.10
C ASN A 95 -12.66 6.85 0.05
N ASP A 96 -13.40 6.85 -1.06
CA ASP A 96 -14.86 7.01 -1.09
C ASP A 96 -15.63 5.70 -1.38
N SER A 97 -14.94 4.56 -1.49
CA SER A 97 -15.59 3.27 -1.74
C SER A 97 -15.04 2.16 -0.86
N LYS A 98 -15.92 1.58 -0.04
CA LYS A 98 -15.58 0.43 0.81
C LYS A 98 -15.35 -0.85 -0.01
N TYR A 99 -16.18 -1.09 -1.02
CA TYR A 99 -16.16 -2.32 -1.82
C TYR A 99 -15.50 -2.13 -3.20
N PRO A 100 -15.01 -3.22 -3.81
CA PRO A 100 -14.83 -4.54 -3.20
C PRO A 100 -13.70 -4.55 -2.17
N PHE A 101 -13.84 -5.37 -1.13
CA PHE A 101 -12.69 -5.75 -0.31
C PHE A 101 -11.75 -6.58 -1.17
N ASP A 102 -10.52 -6.12 -1.31
CA ASP A 102 -9.53 -6.70 -2.20
C ASP A 102 -8.33 -7.19 -1.39
N ILE A 103 -7.91 -8.42 -1.69
CA ILE A 103 -6.82 -9.08 -0.96
C ILE A 103 -5.47 -8.37 -1.13
N HIS A 104 -5.27 -7.70 -2.27
CA HIS A 104 -4.05 -6.97 -2.53
C HIS A 104 -4.00 -5.66 -1.74
N GLY A 105 -5.13 -4.97 -1.61
CA GLY A 105 -5.29 -3.83 -0.69
C GLY A 105 -4.98 -4.21 0.75
N ALA A 106 -5.52 -5.34 1.23
CA ALA A 106 -5.17 -5.88 2.54
C ALA A 106 -3.68 -6.16 2.69
N ALA A 107 -3.10 -6.93 1.76
CA ALA A 107 -1.69 -7.30 1.81
C ALA A 107 -0.76 -6.08 1.79
N GLN A 108 -1.04 -5.10 0.93
CA GLN A 108 -0.27 -3.87 0.84
C GLN A 108 -0.38 -3.07 2.14
N GLY A 109 -1.56 -2.98 2.75
CA GLY A 109 -1.76 -2.35 4.05
C GLY A 109 -0.86 -2.93 5.13
N ILE A 110 -0.88 -4.27 5.28
CA ILE A 110 -0.03 -4.98 6.24
C ILE A 110 1.45 -4.67 6.00
N ILE A 111 1.92 -4.75 4.75
CA ILE A 111 3.32 -4.45 4.39
C ILE A 111 3.69 -3.01 4.75
N THR A 112 2.86 -2.03 4.35
CA THR A 112 3.14 -0.61 4.57
C THR A 112 3.16 -0.28 6.06
N PHE A 113 2.21 -0.79 6.85
CA PHE A 113 2.19 -0.53 8.30
C PHE A 113 3.29 -1.27 9.05
N LYS A 114 3.64 -2.50 8.66
CA LYS A 114 4.81 -3.22 9.22
C LYS A 114 6.11 -2.49 8.92
N LYS A 115 6.26 -1.91 7.73
CA LYS A 115 7.41 -1.05 7.40
C LYS A 115 7.45 0.21 8.26
N ALA A 116 6.32 0.90 8.41
CA ALA A 116 6.21 2.08 9.28
C ALA A 116 6.52 1.76 10.75
N ALA A 117 6.15 0.56 11.21
CA ALA A 117 6.39 0.09 12.57
C ALA A 117 7.88 0.04 12.96
N ARG A 118 8.80 -0.02 11.98
CA ARG A 118 10.24 0.11 12.25
C ARG A 118 10.63 1.45 12.89
N TYR A 119 9.83 2.50 12.67
CA TYR A 119 10.08 3.85 13.17
C TYR A 119 9.06 4.30 14.21
N ASN A 120 7.84 3.75 14.16
CA ASN A 120 6.80 3.99 15.16
C ASN A 120 5.99 2.72 15.40
N GLN A 121 6.28 2.03 16.50
CA GLN A 121 5.68 0.74 16.85
C GLN A 121 4.15 0.74 16.92
N GLY A 122 3.52 1.92 17.10
CA GLY A 122 2.05 2.03 17.09
C GLY A 122 1.40 1.61 15.77
N TYR A 123 2.14 1.56 14.65
CA TYR A 123 1.61 1.05 13.38
C TYR A 123 1.53 -0.48 13.30
N LEU A 124 2.20 -1.21 14.20
CA LEU A 124 2.14 -2.67 14.19
C LEU A 124 0.72 -3.17 14.49
N GLU A 125 0.05 -2.55 15.46
CA GLU A 125 -1.36 -2.85 15.80
C GLU A 125 -2.28 -2.69 14.58
N GLN A 126 -2.02 -1.69 13.73
CA GLN A 126 -2.79 -1.50 12.50
C GLN A 126 -2.58 -2.64 11.51
N ALA A 127 -1.34 -3.13 11.37
CA ALA A 127 -1.03 -4.27 10.51
C ALA A 127 -1.70 -5.57 11.01
N GLU A 128 -1.68 -5.80 12.33
CA GLU A 128 -2.32 -6.95 12.98
C GLU A 128 -3.83 -6.96 12.77
N LYS A 129 -4.50 -5.82 12.97
CA LYS A 129 -5.95 -5.68 12.70
C LYS A 129 -6.31 -6.05 11.25
N ILE A 130 -5.50 -5.57 10.29
CA ILE A 130 -5.73 -5.88 8.87
C ILE A 130 -5.49 -7.37 8.60
N ALA A 131 -4.44 -7.96 9.18
CA ALA A 131 -4.15 -9.39 9.04
C ALA A 131 -5.28 -10.27 9.60
N ASP A 132 -5.73 -9.99 10.82
CA ASP A 132 -6.84 -10.71 11.47
C ASP A 132 -8.13 -10.59 10.67
N TRP A 133 -8.46 -9.37 10.24
CA TRP A 133 -9.63 -9.14 9.39
C TRP A 133 -9.51 -9.92 8.08
N THR A 134 -8.33 -9.92 7.45
CA THR A 134 -8.10 -10.56 6.15
C THR A 134 -8.19 -12.08 6.25
N ILE A 135 -7.60 -12.69 7.29
CA ILE A 135 -7.70 -14.12 7.53
C ILE A 135 -9.17 -14.49 7.78
N LYS A 136 -9.86 -13.74 8.64
CA LYS A 136 -11.28 -14.01 8.94
C LYS A 136 -12.19 -13.91 7.72
N ASN A 137 -11.96 -12.95 6.82
CA ASN A 137 -12.91 -12.61 5.77
C ASN A 137 -12.53 -13.13 4.38
N LEU A 138 -11.23 -13.21 4.05
CA LEU A 138 -10.75 -13.51 2.69
C LEU A 138 -9.97 -14.83 2.59
N TYR A 139 -9.52 -15.42 3.70
CA TYR A 139 -8.90 -16.75 3.68
C TYR A 139 -9.96 -17.85 3.52
N ARG A 140 -9.63 -18.87 2.74
CA ARG A 140 -10.52 -19.97 2.40
C ARG A 140 -9.97 -21.27 2.98
N GLU A 141 -10.42 -21.60 4.19
CA GLU A 141 -9.95 -22.77 4.95
C GLU A 141 -9.94 -24.09 4.15
N LYS A 142 -10.99 -24.34 3.35
CA LYS A 142 -11.11 -25.58 2.56
C LYS A 142 -10.03 -25.73 1.49
N THR A 143 -9.64 -24.62 0.87
CA THR A 143 -8.66 -24.60 -0.24
C THR A 143 -7.28 -24.09 0.19
N ARG A 144 -7.16 -23.61 1.43
CA ARG A 144 -5.93 -23.07 2.04
C ARG A 144 -5.29 -21.95 1.22
N ASP A 145 -6.11 -21.05 0.71
CA ASP A 145 -5.67 -19.91 -0.08
C ASP A 145 -6.56 -18.67 0.16
N PHE A 146 -6.14 -17.52 -0.37
CA PHE A 146 -6.91 -16.29 -0.25
C PHE A 146 -7.77 -16.03 -1.49
N ALA A 147 -9.01 -15.62 -1.26
CA ALA A 147 -9.93 -15.16 -2.31
C ALA A 147 -9.48 -13.81 -2.88
N TYR A 148 -9.70 -13.59 -4.17
CA TYR A 148 -9.33 -12.34 -4.83
C TYR A 148 -10.07 -11.13 -4.24
N ARG A 149 -11.42 -11.17 -4.21
CA ARG A 149 -12.24 -10.02 -3.80
C ARG A 149 -13.59 -10.43 -3.21
N HIS A 150 -14.06 -9.67 -2.22
CA HIS A 150 -15.43 -9.73 -1.70
C HIS A 150 -16.15 -8.39 -1.91
N GLY A 151 -17.17 -8.37 -2.76
CA GLY A 151 -18.02 -7.21 -2.99
C GLY A 151 -19.25 -7.20 -2.08
N ARG A 152 -20.08 -6.15 -2.24
CA ARG A 152 -21.32 -5.98 -1.46
C ARG A 152 -22.34 -7.10 -1.71
N PHE A 153 -22.46 -7.55 -2.97
CA PHE A 153 -23.45 -8.54 -3.40
C PHE A 153 -22.84 -9.78 -4.05
N MET A 154 -21.55 -9.75 -4.38
CA MET A 154 -20.86 -10.80 -5.11
C MET A 154 -19.52 -11.10 -4.46
N LYS A 155 -19.15 -12.38 -4.41
CA LYS A 155 -17.82 -12.82 -3.98
C LYS A 155 -17.09 -13.41 -5.18
N TRP A 156 -15.87 -12.96 -5.41
CA TRP A 156 -14.96 -13.52 -6.40
C TRP A 156 -14.03 -14.52 -5.71
N ASN A 157 -14.58 -15.71 -5.44
CA ASN A 157 -13.90 -16.79 -4.73
C ASN A 157 -12.96 -17.59 -5.65
N TYR A 158 -12.16 -16.92 -6.47
CA TYR A 158 -11.01 -17.55 -7.11
C TYR A 158 -9.74 -16.97 -6.51
N SER A 159 -8.65 -17.73 -6.58
CA SER A 159 -7.35 -17.30 -6.10
C SER A 159 -6.38 -17.18 -7.26
N LEU A 160 -5.64 -16.07 -7.28
CA LEU A 160 -4.56 -15.85 -8.22
C LEU A 160 -3.26 -15.95 -7.44
N MET A 161 -2.39 -16.88 -7.82
CA MET A 161 -1.13 -17.11 -7.10
C MET A 161 -0.34 -15.82 -6.91
N ARG A 162 -0.16 -15.05 -7.99
CA ARG A 162 0.56 -13.78 -7.95
C ARG A 162 -0.15 -12.71 -7.13
N TRP A 163 -1.45 -12.49 -7.31
CA TRP A 163 -2.14 -11.31 -6.74
C TRP A 163 -2.69 -11.53 -5.34
N CYS A 164 -2.99 -12.78 -4.98
CA CYS A 164 -3.60 -13.17 -3.70
C CYS A 164 -2.53 -13.77 -2.78
N ASN A 165 -2.11 -15.00 -3.06
CA ASN A 165 -1.31 -15.79 -2.12
C ASN A 165 0.12 -15.25 -1.98
N ALA A 166 0.80 -14.87 -3.06
CA ALA A 166 2.16 -14.36 -2.98
C ALA A 166 2.26 -13.04 -2.21
N TRP A 167 1.28 -12.14 -2.38
CA TRP A 167 1.24 -10.88 -1.62
C TRP A 167 0.88 -11.10 -0.16
N MET A 168 -0.07 -11.99 0.15
CA MET A 168 -0.36 -12.33 1.53
C MET A 168 0.80 -13.05 2.22
N ALA A 169 1.48 -13.98 1.53
CA ALA A 169 2.68 -14.62 2.06
C ALA A 169 3.78 -13.59 2.36
N ARG A 170 4.01 -12.63 1.46
CA ARG A 170 4.93 -11.51 1.69
C ARG A 170 4.50 -10.63 2.86
N ALA A 171 3.21 -10.37 2.99
CA ALA A 171 2.68 -9.52 4.04
C ALA A 171 2.82 -10.16 5.44
N LEU A 172 2.67 -11.48 5.53
CA LEU A 172 2.67 -12.23 6.78
C LEU A 172 4.07 -12.73 7.22
N ALA A 173 5.06 -12.72 6.31
CA ALA A 173 6.46 -13.01 6.62
C ALA A 173 7.13 -11.79 7.29
#